data_AF-A0A7I4D6S0-F1
#
_entry.id   AF-A0A7I4D6S0-F1
#
_cell.length_a   1.000
_cell.length_b   1.000
_cell.length_c   1.000
_cell.angle_alpha   90.00
_cell.angle_beta   90.00
_cell.angle_gamma   90.00
#
_symmetry.space_group_name_H-M   'P 1'
#
loop_
_entity.id
_entity.type
_entity.pdbx_description
1 polymer ?
#
loop_
_entity_poly.entity_id
_entity_poly.type
_entity_poly.pdbx_seq_one_letter_code
_entity_poly.pdbx_strand_id
1 'polypeptide(L)'
;MAAAGITSPARIKLKDLVAVDGLPSESYKIAVASLSQSLRNYNVAIIQVPQSDDVLLRCVLDSVRMFFHLKPMVSADTVHAEDPHNWNCTVGYHAEPQHSREVFDFRPGRMNVEGAGVTELPPTGLPNLFALLGNATRVCLDAIACSLELRSFSFTDLLDNVPLKSGEMSTSVLSSCCHNRPGAHHSANLLPSEQGALSMYEEDADRGLLTLMKSDRPGLQIRDLQGRWFVVDADLGPQDMVLYIGTSLYQATAGHLGPSMYRTDNSVDLSQAQCSAHVGRCTVSFKLMPRATAILHCSAMTAAGHPVGSPFQHPVAVHDFMQRANLMDQLLARPGVPTFSFPAPVEVFVPATAQLKAAMKRKKQVSRGKPLAPSKRLRLEAQRVLKERVQEIADAKGLKIRYCNLKECEEQHLNAVESPCGRLREAINWPVGVPFVHPHDLPNRAKQAFLEAYEPGWSANQDGELGMEDAVQDQHGQMLSLTGAAHAGGEEQRYPVKVAAMEDQRFAVKTVFDYLRAKGKPVPTGKPQVVGHKVDISRLAKAAFEAGGRSQVAYLQHMQGVS
;
A
#
# COMPACT_ATOMS: atom_id res chain seq x y z
N MET A 1 -16.68 3.33 29.79
CA MET A 1 -16.29 2.05 30.42
C MET A 1 -16.40 0.96 29.37
N ALA A 2 -15.30 0.31 29.01
CA ALA A 2 -15.31 -0.80 28.05
C ALA A 2 -16.06 -1.99 28.66
N ALA A 3 -17.02 -2.55 27.92
CA ALA A 3 -17.71 -3.77 28.32
C ALA A 3 -16.69 -4.91 28.49
N ALA A 4 -16.77 -5.64 29.60
CA ALA A 4 -15.91 -6.78 29.87
C ALA A 4 -16.06 -7.83 28.75
N GLY A 5 -14.97 -8.07 28.02
CA GLY A 5 -14.90 -9.10 26.96
C GLY A 5 -14.52 -8.60 25.57
N ILE A 6 -14.43 -7.28 25.32
CA ILE A 6 -13.88 -6.76 24.06
C ILE A 6 -12.39 -6.47 24.27
N THR A 7 -11.55 -7.36 23.75
CA THR A 7 -10.12 -7.12 23.59
C THR A 7 -9.94 -5.88 22.70
N SER A 8 -9.08 -4.93 23.10
CA SER A 8 -8.87 -3.68 22.35
C SER A 8 -7.84 -3.84 21.23
N PRO A 9 -7.84 -2.96 20.21
CA PRO A 9 -6.74 -2.87 19.25
C PRO A 9 -5.39 -2.69 19.95
N ALA A 10 -4.33 -3.23 19.35
CA ALA A 10 -2.98 -3.10 19.91
C ALA A 10 -2.49 -1.65 19.79
N ARG A 11 -1.80 -1.19 20.84
CA ARG A 11 -1.09 0.11 20.87
C ARG A 11 0.39 -0.13 20.66
N ILE A 12 0.94 0.44 19.60
CA ILE A 12 2.27 0.09 19.10
C ILE A 12 3.06 1.37 18.90
N LYS A 13 4.26 1.45 19.48
CA LYS A 13 5.13 2.62 19.32
C LYS A 13 5.76 2.57 17.95
N LEU A 14 5.67 3.67 17.19
CA LEU A 14 6.22 3.75 15.85
C LEU A 14 7.72 3.43 15.81
N LYS A 15 8.47 3.90 16.81
CA LYS A 15 9.92 3.64 16.94
C LYS A 15 10.26 2.15 17.03
N ASP A 16 9.35 1.33 17.56
CA ASP A 16 9.58 -0.11 17.70
C ASP A 16 9.29 -0.85 16.38
N LEU A 17 8.64 -0.20 15.41
CA LEU A 17 8.42 -0.71 14.05
C LEU A 17 9.51 -0.30 13.06
N VAL A 18 10.48 0.54 13.47
CA VAL A 18 11.59 0.93 12.60
C VAL A 18 12.60 -0.21 12.53
N ALA A 19 12.77 -0.80 11.34
CA ALA A 19 13.79 -1.80 11.12
C ALA A 19 15.18 -1.16 11.24
N VAL A 20 16.06 -1.80 12.02
CA VAL A 20 17.47 -1.39 12.19
C VAL A 20 18.35 -2.35 11.40
N ASP A 21 19.45 -1.84 10.83
CA ASP A 21 20.44 -2.65 10.12
C ASP A 21 20.95 -3.79 11.04
N GLY A 22 20.80 -5.04 10.61
CA GLY A 22 21.23 -6.22 11.36
C GLY A 22 20.10 -7.20 11.68
N LEU A 23 20.26 -7.99 12.76
CA LEU A 23 19.23 -8.91 13.20
C LEU A 23 18.04 -8.15 13.81
N PRO A 24 16.79 -8.57 13.54
CA PRO A 24 15.62 -7.91 14.10
C PRO A 24 15.64 -8.00 15.63
N SER A 25 15.48 -6.85 16.29
CA SER A 25 15.38 -6.78 17.74
C SER A 25 14.11 -7.49 18.24
N GLU A 26 14.10 -7.91 19.49
CA GLU A 26 12.91 -8.50 20.11
C GLU A 26 11.73 -7.51 20.16
N SER A 27 12.01 -6.22 20.40
CA SER A 27 10.98 -5.17 20.36
C SER A 27 10.33 -5.06 18.98
N TYR A 28 11.13 -5.16 17.91
CA TYR A 28 10.63 -5.14 16.54
C TYR A 28 9.74 -6.35 16.25
N LYS A 29 10.18 -7.56 16.61
CA LYS A 29 9.39 -8.79 16.42
C LYS A 29 8.04 -8.72 17.14
N ILE A 30 8.04 -8.28 18.40
CA ILE A 30 6.81 -8.12 19.20
C ILE A 30 5.89 -7.06 18.57
N ALA A 31 6.45 -5.93 18.12
CA ALA A 31 5.68 -4.85 17.51
C ALA A 31 5.03 -5.30 16.18
N VAL A 32 5.78 -5.98 15.31
CA VAL A 32 5.28 -6.53 14.03
C VAL A 32 4.21 -7.59 14.28
N ALA A 33 4.42 -8.50 15.23
CA ALA A 33 3.44 -9.51 15.59
C ALA A 33 2.16 -8.89 16.16
N SER A 34 2.28 -7.88 17.02
CA SER A 34 1.15 -7.15 17.60
C SER A 34 0.37 -6.38 16.53
N LEU A 35 1.07 -5.77 15.56
CA LEU A 35 0.47 -5.07 14.43
C LEU A 35 -0.35 -6.04 13.59
N SER A 36 0.27 -7.13 13.16
CA SER A 36 -0.37 -8.20 12.39
C SER A 36 -1.61 -8.74 13.10
N GLN A 37 -1.50 -9.07 14.39
CA GLN A 37 -2.62 -9.60 15.18
C GLN A 37 -3.75 -8.59 15.35
N SER A 38 -3.44 -7.30 15.55
CA SER A 38 -4.45 -6.25 15.67
C SER A 38 -5.22 -6.04 14.37
N LEU A 39 -4.50 -5.96 13.25
CA LEU A 39 -5.10 -5.83 11.92
C LEU A 39 -5.95 -7.06 11.58
N ARG A 40 -5.50 -8.27 11.95
CA ARG A 40 -6.25 -9.51 11.73
C ARG A 40 -7.50 -9.62 12.59
N ASN A 41 -7.55 -9.06 13.80
CA ASN A 41 -8.73 -9.24 14.66
C ASN A 41 -9.72 -8.09 14.57
N TYR A 42 -9.22 -6.86 14.39
CA TYR A 42 -10.02 -5.64 14.49
C TYR A 42 -10.06 -4.81 13.21
N ASN A 43 -9.31 -5.20 12.17
CA ASN A 43 -9.06 -4.36 10.98
C ASN A 43 -8.44 -3.00 11.33
N VAL A 44 -7.82 -2.85 12.50
CA VAL A 44 -7.25 -1.58 12.95
C VAL A 44 -6.15 -1.80 13.98
N ALA A 45 -5.22 -0.86 14.06
CA ALA A 45 -4.21 -0.77 15.11
C ALA A 45 -4.07 0.68 15.58
N ILE A 46 -3.53 0.89 16.78
CA ILE A 46 -3.21 2.21 17.30
C ILE A 46 -1.70 2.39 17.24
N ILE A 47 -1.24 3.41 16.51
CA ILE A 47 0.17 3.74 16.35
C ILE A 47 0.49 4.96 17.21
N GLN A 48 1.48 4.83 18.09
CA GLN A 48 1.95 5.91 18.95
C GLN A 48 3.13 6.61 18.26
N VAL A 49 2.92 7.85 17.82
CA VAL A 49 3.98 8.68 17.26
C VAL A 49 4.95 9.15 18.36
N PRO A 50 6.21 9.49 18.02
CA PRO A 50 7.16 10.05 18.98
C PRO A 50 6.61 11.27 19.73
N GLN A 51 7.04 11.45 20.99
CA GLN A 51 6.61 12.59 21.81
C GLN A 51 6.99 13.94 21.20
N SER A 52 8.08 14.03 20.43
CA SER A 52 8.45 15.25 19.71
C SER A 52 7.38 15.73 18.73
N ASP A 53 6.52 14.83 18.29
CA ASP A 53 5.59 15.03 17.18
C ASP A 53 4.17 15.35 17.68
N ASP A 54 3.91 15.18 18.98
CA ASP A 54 2.60 15.38 19.60
C ASP A 54 2.14 16.84 19.54
N VAL A 55 3.08 17.79 19.69
CA VAL A 55 2.83 19.23 19.59
C VAL A 55 2.36 19.57 18.18
N LEU A 56 3.07 19.07 17.15
CA LEU A 56 2.70 19.31 15.77
C LEU A 56 1.30 18.75 15.47
N LEU A 57 1.04 17.51 15.86
CA LEU A 57 -0.26 16.86 15.63
C LEU A 57 -1.41 17.66 16.25
N ARG A 58 -1.25 18.08 17.51
CA ARG A 58 -2.23 18.91 18.23
C ARG A 58 -2.40 20.28 17.58
N CYS A 59 -1.30 20.98 17.27
CA CYS A 59 -1.36 22.30 16.65
C CYS A 59 -2.06 22.28 15.28
N VAL A 60 -1.79 21.25 14.47
CA VAL A 60 -2.47 21.07 13.18
C VAL A 60 -3.96 20.81 13.41
N LEU A 61 -4.33 19.93 14.33
CA LEU A 61 -5.72 19.63 14.62
C LEU A 61 -6.50 20.85 15.15
N ASP A 62 -5.87 21.67 16.00
CA ASP A 62 -6.42 22.95 16.44
C ASP A 62 -6.57 23.94 15.27
N SER A 63 -5.57 24.02 14.38
CA SER A 63 -5.64 24.87 13.19
C SER A 63 -6.75 24.42 12.22
N VAL A 64 -6.96 23.11 12.08
CA VAL A 64 -8.04 22.53 11.26
C VAL A 64 -9.40 22.88 11.84
N ARG A 65 -9.56 22.76 13.16
CA ARG A 65 -10.79 23.16 13.85
C ARG A 65 -11.09 24.63 13.64
N MET A 66 -10.09 25.51 13.79
CA MET A 66 -10.26 26.95 13.52
C MET A 66 -10.60 27.23 12.05
N PHE A 67 -9.94 26.53 11.12
CA PHE A 67 -10.21 26.67 9.69
C PHE A 67 -11.69 26.41 9.37
N PHE A 68 -12.25 25.26 9.79
CA PHE A 68 -13.65 24.93 9.50
C PHE A 68 -14.65 25.78 10.30
N HIS A 69 -14.29 26.27 11.49
CA HIS A 69 -15.15 27.19 12.23
C HIS A 69 -15.31 28.56 11.57
N LEU A 70 -14.26 29.04 10.90
CA LEU A 70 -14.28 30.33 10.22
C LEU A 70 -14.99 30.29 8.86
N LYS A 71 -15.29 29.08 8.35
CA LYS A 71 -15.94 28.92 7.05
C LYS A 71 -17.39 29.42 7.08
N PRO A 72 -17.82 30.21 6.09
CA PRO A 72 -19.23 30.56 5.93
C PRO A 72 -20.08 29.31 5.63
N MET A 73 -21.40 29.47 5.65
CA MET A 73 -22.33 28.40 5.28
C MET A 73 -22.09 27.97 3.83
N VAL A 74 -22.15 26.66 3.57
CA VAL A 74 -21.87 26.06 2.25
C VAL A 74 -22.81 26.63 1.20
N SER A 75 -22.27 27.35 0.21
CA SER A 75 -22.99 27.81 -0.99
C SER A 75 -23.00 26.69 -2.03
N ALA A 76 -23.99 26.69 -2.94
CA ALA A 76 -24.11 25.72 -4.03
C ALA A 76 -22.84 25.61 -4.90
N ASP A 77 -22.03 26.67 -4.97
CA ASP A 77 -20.77 26.72 -5.72
C ASP A 77 -19.61 25.93 -5.08
N THR A 78 -19.76 25.46 -3.84
CA THR A 78 -18.72 24.72 -3.09
C THR A 78 -18.96 23.22 -2.99
N VAL A 79 -20.00 22.73 -3.66
CA VAL A 79 -20.32 21.30 -3.73
C VAL A 79 -19.35 20.62 -4.72
N HIS A 80 -18.55 19.68 -4.22
CA HIS A 80 -17.71 18.87 -5.10
C HIS A 80 -18.60 17.90 -5.88
N ALA A 81 -18.62 18.05 -7.20
CA ALA A 81 -18.87 16.89 -8.05
C ALA A 81 -17.57 16.08 -8.03
N GLU A 82 -17.55 14.93 -7.33
CA GLU A 82 -16.42 14.01 -7.43
C GLU A 82 -16.17 13.74 -8.92
N ASP A 83 -15.04 14.20 -9.45
CA ASP A 83 -14.58 13.75 -10.77
C ASP A 83 -13.82 12.44 -10.56
N PRO A 84 -14.42 11.28 -10.85
CA PRO A 84 -13.79 10.00 -10.60
C PRO A 84 -12.49 9.87 -11.41
N HIS A 85 -12.39 10.58 -12.53
CA HIS A 85 -11.23 10.55 -13.41
C HIS A 85 -10.02 11.26 -12.82
N ASN A 86 -10.22 12.13 -11.82
CA ASN A 86 -9.16 12.98 -11.28
C ASN A 86 -8.96 12.82 -9.77
N TRP A 87 -9.21 11.61 -9.26
CA TRP A 87 -9.10 11.26 -7.83
C TRP A 87 -7.72 11.58 -7.20
N ASN A 88 -6.66 11.58 -8.02
CA ASN A 88 -5.29 11.85 -7.58
C ASN A 88 -4.94 13.35 -7.58
N CYS A 89 -5.85 14.23 -7.99
CA CYS A 89 -5.65 15.67 -8.07
C CYS A 89 -6.56 16.48 -7.14
N THR A 90 -7.23 15.84 -6.17
CA THR A 90 -8.04 16.55 -5.17
C THR A 90 -7.15 17.44 -4.30
N VAL A 91 -7.42 18.75 -4.29
CA VAL A 91 -6.68 19.74 -3.50
C VAL A 91 -7.63 20.88 -3.12
N GLY A 92 -7.46 21.41 -1.92
CA GLY A 92 -8.21 22.56 -1.44
C GLY A 92 -9.48 22.15 -0.70
N TYR A 93 -10.33 23.15 -0.46
CA TYR A 93 -11.56 23.01 0.30
C TYR A 93 -12.72 22.56 -0.59
N HIS A 94 -13.52 21.63 -0.10
CA HIS A 94 -14.79 21.25 -0.70
C HIS A 94 -15.79 20.71 0.32
N ALA A 95 -17.08 20.78 0.00
CA ALA A 95 -18.15 20.22 0.84
C ALA A 95 -18.73 18.95 0.22
N GLU A 96 -19.06 17.99 1.08
CA GLU A 96 -19.72 16.72 0.74
C GLU A 96 -21.04 16.61 1.53
N PRO A 97 -22.13 17.22 1.02
CA PRO A 97 -23.40 17.28 1.75
C PRO A 97 -24.02 15.91 2.06
N GLN A 98 -23.80 14.92 1.18
CA GLN A 98 -24.33 13.56 1.33
C GLN A 98 -23.77 12.85 2.57
N HIS A 99 -22.49 13.09 2.88
CA HIS A 99 -21.82 12.52 4.05
C HIS A 99 -21.85 13.45 5.28
N SER A 100 -22.55 14.59 5.19
CA SER A 100 -22.55 15.66 6.20
C SER A 100 -21.12 16.08 6.63
N ARG A 101 -20.21 16.23 5.65
CA ARG A 101 -18.81 16.58 5.93
C ARG A 101 -18.26 17.65 5.01
N GLU A 102 -17.33 18.43 5.54
CA GLU A 102 -16.50 19.39 4.80
C GLU A 102 -15.05 18.90 4.84
N VAL A 103 -14.32 19.05 3.73
CA VAL A 103 -12.99 18.48 3.55
C VAL A 103 -12.03 19.54 3.03
N PHE A 104 -10.77 19.46 3.44
CA PHE A 104 -9.65 20.18 2.88
C PHE A 104 -8.52 19.20 2.56
N ASP A 105 -8.18 19.07 1.28
CA ASP A 105 -7.13 18.16 0.81
C ASP A 105 -5.82 18.90 0.57
N PHE A 106 -4.74 18.43 1.19
CA PHE A 106 -3.38 18.91 0.98
C PHE A 106 -2.50 17.85 0.32
N ARG A 107 -1.81 18.25 -0.76
CA ARG A 107 -0.88 17.42 -1.52
C ARG A 107 0.38 18.22 -1.91
N PRO A 108 1.59 17.77 -1.52
CA PRO A 108 2.83 18.38 -1.98
C PRO A 108 3.02 18.25 -3.49
N GLY A 109 3.80 19.17 -4.07
CA GLY A 109 4.11 19.20 -5.50
C GLY A 109 3.10 19.97 -6.36
N ARG A 110 1.94 20.34 -5.81
CA ARG A 110 1.01 21.29 -6.43
C ARG A 110 1.11 22.64 -5.71
N MET A 111 1.74 23.61 -6.37
CA MET A 111 1.65 25.00 -5.96
C MET A 111 0.40 25.60 -6.59
N ASN A 112 -0.61 25.91 -5.78
CA ASN A 112 -1.76 26.69 -6.22
C ASN A 112 -1.29 28.15 -6.34
N VAL A 113 -0.57 28.48 -7.42
CA VAL A 113 -0.08 29.84 -7.68
C VAL A 113 -0.80 30.50 -8.87
N GLU A 114 -1.50 29.73 -9.70
CA GLU A 114 -2.14 30.29 -10.90
C GLU A 114 -3.56 29.73 -11.08
N GLY A 115 -4.46 30.19 -10.20
CA GLY A 115 -5.89 29.97 -10.32
C GLY A 115 -6.61 31.02 -9.49
N ALA A 116 -7.27 31.96 -10.16
CA ALA A 116 -8.04 33.02 -9.54
C ALA A 116 -9.04 32.43 -8.51
N GLY A 117 -8.84 32.72 -7.23
CA GLY A 117 -9.82 32.37 -6.18
C GLY A 117 -9.30 31.99 -4.80
N VAL A 118 -7.99 31.84 -4.55
CA VAL A 118 -7.51 31.52 -3.19
C VAL A 118 -7.22 32.79 -2.40
N THR A 119 -8.28 33.39 -1.84
CA THR A 119 -8.16 34.43 -0.81
C THR A 119 -7.98 33.83 0.60
N GLU A 120 -7.95 32.51 0.73
CA GLU A 120 -8.09 31.83 2.02
C GLU A 120 -6.86 30.99 2.40
N LEU A 121 -6.40 31.19 3.63
CA LEU A 121 -5.22 30.52 4.17
C LEU A 121 -5.58 29.06 4.55
N PRO A 122 -4.79 28.06 4.11
CA PRO A 122 -5.00 26.67 4.50
C PRO A 122 -4.69 26.46 6.00
N PRO A 123 -5.16 25.36 6.61
CA PRO A 123 -4.71 24.97 7.94
C PRO A 123 -3.18 24.93 8.03
N THR A 124 -2.65 25.43 9.13
CA THR A 124 -1.20 25.56 9.35
C THR A 124 -0.57 24.21 9.70
N GLY A 125 0.71 24.03 9.36
CA GLY A 125 1.49 22.84 9.71
C GLY A 125 1.25 21.59 8.85
N LEU A 126 0.33 21.64 7.87
CA LEU A 126 0.05 20.52 6.97
C LEU A 126 1.28 19.97 6.22
N PRO A 127 2.22 20.78 5.69
CA PRO A 127 3.42 20.26 5.01
C PRO A 127 4.31 19.41 5.92
N ASN A 128 4.56 19.88 7.15
CA ASN A 128 5.36 19.17 8.13
C ASN A 128 4.67 17.88 8.58
N LEU A 129 3.36 17.93 8.82
CA LEU A 129 2.60 16.75 9.21
C LEU A 129 2.52 15.72 8.07
N PHE A 130 2.39 16.16 6.82
CA PHE A 130 2.42 15.28 5.65
C PHE A 130 3.72 14.48 5.60
N ALA A 131 4.88 15.15 5.74
CA ALA A 131 6.18 14.48 5.70
C ALA A 131 6.32 13.47 6.85
N LEU A 132 5.86 13.84 8.04
CA LEU A 132 5.91 13.02 9.25
C LEU A 132 5.05 11.76 9.11
N LEU A 133 3.78 11.92 8.76
CA LEU A 133 2.83 10.80 8.61
C LEU A 133 3.14 9.95 7.37
N GLY A 134 3.68 10.55 6.32
CA GLY A 134 4.17 9.83 5.14
C GLY A 134 5.34 8.91 5.46
N ASN A 135 6.25 9.31 6.36
CA ASN A 135 7.30 8.43 6.86
C ASN A 135 6.71 7.34 7.77
N ALA A 136 5.86 7.71 8.73
CA ALA A 136 5.25 6.78 9.67
C ALA A 136 4.45 5.66 8.98
N THR A 137 3.64 6.01 7.97
CA THR A 137 2.88 5.03 7.19
C THR A 137 3.75 4.08 6.39
N ARG A 138 4.90 4.54 5.85
CA ARG A 138 5.86 3.67 5.16
C ARG A 138 6.51 2.66 6.10
N VAL A 139 6.90 3.10 7.30
CA VAL A 139 7.39 2.19 8.35
C VAL A 139 6.33 1.14 8.71
N CYS A 140 5.06 1.55 8.86
CA CYS A 140 3.96 0.60 9.10
C CYS A 140 3.76 -0.36 7.91
N LEU A 141 3.88 0.11 6.67
CA LEU A 141 3.73 -0.72 5.48
C LEU A 141 4.85 -1.75 5.35
N ASP A 142 6.10 -1.37 5.66
CA ASP A 142 7.25 -2.26 5.68
C ASP A 142 7.10 -3.32 6.79
N ALA A 143 6.61 -2.93 7.97
CA ALA A 143 6.30 -3.86 9.05
C ALA A 143 5.19 -4.86 8.65
N ILE A 144 4.16 -4.39 7.93
CA ILE A 144 3.11 -5.25 7.36
C ILE A 144 3.71 -6.22 6.33
N ALA A 145 4.57 -5.74 5.43
CA ALA A 145 5.26 -6.58 4.46
C ALA A 145 6.06 -7.68 5.17
N CYS A 146 6.79 -7.35 6.23
CA CYS A 146 7.51 -8.33 7.06
C CYS A 146 6.57 -9.34 7.73
N SER A 147 5.41 -8.91 8.22
CA SER A 147 4.42 -9.81 8.83
C SER A 147 3.78 -10.80 7.85
N LEU A 148 3.85 -10.48 6.55
CA LEU A 148 3.43 -11.32 5.45
C LEU A 148 4.60 -12.08 4.82
N GLU A 149 5.78 -12.08 5.46
CA GLU A 149 7.00 -12.74 4.96
C GLU A 149 7.44 -12.25 3.57
N LEU A 150 7.10 -11.00 3.26
CA LEU A 150 7.53 -10.34 2.03
C LEU A 150 8.89 -9.67 2.24
N ARG A 151 9.60 -9.43 1.13
CA ARG A 151 10.77 -8.54 1.12
C ARG A 151 10.33 -7.13 1.57
N SER A 152 11.20 -6.44 2.31
CA SER A 152 10.91 -5.11 2.87
C SER A 152 10.50 -4.07 1.83
N PHE A 153 10.97 -4.20 0.59
CA PHE A 153 10.68 -3.26 -0.50
C PHE A 153 9.54 -3.70 -1.44
N SER A 154 8.79 -4.76 -1.12
CA SER A 154 7.75 -5.34 -1.99
C SER A 154 6.67 -4.36 -2.44
N PHE A 155 6.41 -3.29 -1.69
CA PHE A 155 5.41 -2.27 -2.04
C PHE A 155 6.02 -0.98 -2.60
N THR A 156 7.35 -0.88 -2.70
CA THR A 156 8.04 0.38 -3.09
C THR A 156 7.59 0.88 -4.46
N ASP A 157 7.37 -0.04 -5.41
CA ASP A 157 6.96 0.29 -6.78
C ASP A 157 5.55 0.91 -6.84
N LEU A 158 4.73 0.69 -5.81
CA LEU A 158 3.41 1.30 -5.66
C LEU A 158 3.48 2.72 -5.11
N LEU A 159 4.58 3.16 -4.50
CA LEU A 159 4.64 4.40 -3.73
C LEU A 159 5.33 5.52 -4.49
N ASP A 160 4.92 6.77 -4.21
CA ASP A 160 5.62 7.97 -4.66
C ASP A 160 7.10 7.97 -4.26
N ASN A 161 7.93 8.65 -5.06
CA ASN A 161 9.32 8.91 -4.70
C ASN A 161 9.38 9.86 -3.49
N VAL A 162 10.34 9.64 -2.59
CA VAL A 162 10.64 10.54 -1.49
C VAL A 162 12.12 10.90 -1.56
N PRO A 163 12.49 12.16 -1.90
CA PRO A 163 11.60 13.27 -2.26
C PRO A 163 10.90 13.07 -3.62
N LEU A 164 9.79 13.77 -3.83
CA LEU A 164 9.10 13.82 -5.13
C LEU A 164 10.04 14.40 -6.20
N LYS A 165 9.88 13.96 -7.46
CA LYS A 165 10.63 14.57 -8.56
C LYS A 165 10.08 15.97 -8.86
N SER A 166 10.91 16.81 -9.48
CA SER A 166 10.50 18.16 -9.88
C SER A 166 9.29 18.11 -10.81
N GLY A 167 8.23 18.84 -10.46
CA GLY A 167 6.98 18.88 -11.22
C GLY A 167 6.03 17.70 -10.99
N GLU A 168 6.42 16.71 -10.17
CA GLU A 168 5.50 15.64 -9.75
C GLU A 168 4.69 16.09 -8.52
N MET A 169 3.42 15.69 -8.51
CA MET A 169 2.49 15.87 -7.40
C MET A 169 2.33 14.55 -6.65
N SER A 170 2.20 14.61 -5.32
CA SER A 170 1.98 13.38 -4.55
C SER A 170 0.60 12.79 -4.84
N THR A 171 0.56 11.47 -5.05
CA THR A 171 -0.69 10.71 -5.09
C THR A 171 -1.24 10.45 -3.70
N SER A 172 -0.42 10.52 -2.65
CA SER A 172 -0.89 10.51 -1.26
C SER A 172 -1.46 11.87 -0.86
N VAL A 173 -2.39 11.88 0.09
CA VAL A 173 -3.12 13.09 0.51
C VAL A 173 -3.19 13.18 2.02
N LEU A 174 -3.06 14.40 2.53
CA LEU A 174 -3.41 14.75 3.90
C LEU A 174 -4.75 15.47 3.88
N SER A 175 -5.80 14.77 4.29
CA SER A 175 -7.17 15.28 4.30
C SER A 175 -7.52 15.76 5.70
N SER A 176 -7.94 17.01 5.80
CA SER A 176 -8.58 17.56 7.01
C SER A 176 -10.08 17.55 6.81
N CYS A 177 -10.85 17.10 7.79
CA CYS A 177 -12.29 16.97 7.64
C CYS A 177 -13.04 17.48 8.87
N CYS A 178 -14.20 18.10 8.67
CA CYS A 178 -15.14 18.47 9.70
C CYS A 178 -16.50 17.81 9.43
N HIS A 179 -16.98 17.01 10.38
CA HIS A 179 -18.24 16.30 10.28
C HIS A 179 -19.33 17.03 11.06
N ASN A 180 -20.55 17.04 10.52
CA ASN A 180 -21.78 17.52 11.15
C ASN A 180 -21.67 18.96 11.67
N ARG A 181 -21.04 19.87 10.91
CA ARG A 181 -21.01 21.29 11.32
C ARG A 181 -22.44 21.87 11.27
N PRO A 182 -22.98 22.35 12.40
CA PRO A 182 -24.32 22.93 12.46
C PRO A 182 -24.40 24.13 11.53
N GLY A 183 -25.46 24.24 10.72
CA GLY A 183 -25.58 25.31 9.73
C GLY A 183 -25.28 24.89 8.28
N ALA A 184 -24.33 23.97 8.08
CA ALA A 184 -23.76 23.69 6.74
C ALA A 184 -24.70 22.92 5.78
N HIS A 185 -25.72 22.23 6.30
CA HIS A 185 -26.53 21.27 5.52
C HIS A 185 -28.06 21.51 5.60
N HIS A 186 -28.52 22.69 6.04
CA HIS A 186 -29.95 22.93 6.32
C HIS A 186 -30.89 22.87 5.10
N SER A 187 -30.40 22.83 3.86
CA SER A 187 -31.24 22.74 2.66
C SER A 187 -31.62 21.32 2.24
N ALA A 188 -30.94 20.27 2.72
CA ALA A 188 -31.22 18.88 2.30
C ALA A 188 -32.26 18.15 3.18
N ASN A 189 -32.52 18.63 4.40
CA ASN A 189 -33.33 17.91 5.40
C ASN A 189 -34.78 18.40 5.54
N LEU A 190 -35.29 19.25 4.64
CA LEU A 190 -36.66 19.79 4.71
C LEU A 190 -37.71 19.02 3.87
N LEU A 191 -37.37 17.88 3.28
CA LEU A 191 -38.37 17.00 2.67
C LEU A 191 -38.70 15.86 3.65
N PRO A 192 -39.95 15.74 4.14
CA PRO A 192 -40.40 14.55 4.86
C PRO A 192 -40.59 13.45 3.81
N SER A 193 -39.50 12.81 3.42
CA SER A 193 -39.55 11.55 2.71
C SER A 193 -39.36 10.46 3.74
N GLU A 194 -40.36 9.58 3.87
CA GLU A 194 -40.28 8.34 4.62
C GLU A 194 -39.24 7.33 4.03
N GLN A 195 -38.40 7.76 3.08
CA GLN A 195 -37.17 7.09 2.64
C GLN A 195 -35.87 7.70 3.23
N GLY A 196 -35.93 8.79 4.00
CA GLY A 196 -34.75 9.47 4.59
C GLY A 196 -34.04 8.69 5.71
N ALA A 197 -34.64 7.62 6.22
CA ALA A 197 -34.04 6.77 7.25
C ALA A 197 -32.95 5.82 6.73
N LEU A 198 -32.79 5.68 5.41
CA LEU A 198 -31.85 4.72 4.80
C LEU A 198 -30.48 5.32 4.44
N SER A 199 -30.30 6.64 4.55
CA SER A 199 -29.02 7.32 4.23
C SER A 199 -28.10 7.51 5.45
N MET A 200 -28.43 6.93 6.60
CA MET A 200 -27.77 7.26 7.88
C MET A 200 -26.50 6.44 8.16
N TYR A 201 -26.15 5.44 7.35
CA TYR A 201 -24.99 4.58 7.58
C TYR A 201 -24.37 4.11 6.25
N GLU A 202 -23.77 5.00 5.48
CA GLU A 202 -22.86 4.55 4.43
C GLU A 202 -21.61 3.94 5.08
N GLU A 203 -21.41 2.64 4.86
CA GLU A 203 -20.17 1.97 5.25
C GLU A 203 -19.08 2.42 4.27
N ASP A 204 -18.12 3.22 4.74
CA ASP A 204 -17.04 3.73 3.90
C ASP A 204 -15.81 2.82 4.04
N ALA A 205 -15.03 2.72 2.96
CA ALA A 205 -13.76 2.01 2.92
C ALA A 205 -12.74 2.85 2.15
N ASP A 206 -11.60 3.11 2.78
CA ASP A 206 -10.57 3.94 2.15
C ASP A 206 -9.99 3.23 0.92
N ARG A 207 -9.89 3.94 -0.20
CA ARG A 207 -9.38 3.36 -1.45
C ARG A 207 -7.85 3.20 -1.50
N GLY A 208 -7.13 3.84 -0.57
CA GLY A 208 -5.67 3.83 -0.49
C GLY A 208 -5.05 2.50 -0.06
N LEU A 209 -3.76 2.53 0.27
CA LEU A 209 -3.04 1.41 0.88
C LEU A 209 -3.27 1.38 2.39
N LEU A 210 -2.96 2.48 3.07
CA LEU A 210 -3.06 2.66 4.52
C LEU A 210 -3.55 4.06 4.84
N THR A 211 -4.30 4.20 5.94
CA THR A 211 -4.67 5.51 6.47
C THR A 211 -4.24 5.63 7.93
N LEU A 212 -3.55 6.72 8.25
CA LEU A 212 -3.31 7.16 9.63
C LEU A 212 -4.21 8.35 9.94
N MET A 213 -5.08 8.22 10.94
CA MET A 213 -6.05 9.24 11.32
C MET A 213 -5.91 9.65 12.79
N LYS A 214 -6.08 10.96 13.06
CA LYS A 214 -6.36 11.51 14.38
C LYS A 214 -7.66 12.31 14.35
N SER A 215 -8.43 12.19 15.42
CA SER A 215 -9.64 12.97 15.67
C SER A 215 -9.49 13.85 16.92
N ASP A 216 -10.26 14.94 16.95
CA ASP A 216 -10.40 15.83 18.12
C ASP A 216 -11.41 15.30 19.15
N ARG A 217 -12.37 14.49 18.68
CA ARG A 217 -13.42 13.84 19.49
C ARG A 217 -13.65 12.40 19.05
N PRO A 218 -14.10 11.54 19.97
CA PRO A 218 -14.48 10.17 19.64
C PRO A 218 -15.70 10.14 18.71
N GLY A 219 -15.82 9.05 17.96
CA GLY A 219 -16.95 8.83 17.05
C GLY A 219 -16.60 7.98 15.83
N LEU A 220 -15.32 7.65 15.61
CA LEU A 220 -14.92 6.72 14.56
C LEU A 220 -15.27 5.30 14.99
N GLN A 221 -16.13 4.65 14.22
CA GLN A 221 -16.47 3.24 14.39
C GLN A 221 -15.84 2.42 13.28
N ILE A 222 -15.20 1.30 13.64
CA ILE A 222 -14.65 0.34 12.69
C ILE A 222 -15.34 -1.00 12.89
N ARG A 223 -15.54 -1.72 11.80
CA ARG A 223 -16.10 -3.07 11.79
C ARG A 223 -14.99 -4.10 12.01
N ASP A 224 -15.07 -4.85 13.09
CA ASP A 224 -14.15 -5.98 13.34
C ASP A 224 -14.42 -7.16 12.39
N LEU A 225 -13.58 -8.20 12.43
CA LEU A 225 -13.79 -9.40 11.60
C LEU A 225 -15.07 -10.18 11.92
N GLN A 226 -15.63 -10.01 13.12
CA GLN A 226 -16.91 -10.61 13.50
C GLN A 226 -18.10 -9.79 12.97
N GLY A 227 -17.82 -8.68 12.28
CA GLY A 227 -18.83 -7.79 11.73
C GLY A 227 -19.41 -6.81 12.74
N ARG A 228 -18.83 -6.70 13.95
CA ARG A 228 -19.29 -5.81 15.02
C ARG A 228 -18.67 -4.44 14.87
N TRP A 229 -19.50 -3.41 15.05
CA TRP A 229 -19.05 -2.02 15.09
C TRP A 229 -18.59 -1.66 16.51
N PHE A 230 -17.40 -1.07 16.63
CA PHE A 230 -16.90 -0.55 17.90
C PHE A 230 -16.22 0.80 17.68
N VAL A 231 -16.33 1.70 18.67
CA VAL A 231 -15.67 3.02 18.63
C VAL A 231 -14.18 2.83 18.90
N VAL A 232 -13.33 3.17 17.93
CA VAL A 232 -11.88 2.96 18.02
C VAL A 232 -11.14 4.15 18.62
N ASP A 233 -11.71 5.34 18.53
CA ASP A 233 -11.07 6.59 18.94
C ASP A 233 -11.56 7.14 20.29
N ALA A 234 -12.18 6.28 21.11
CA ALA A 234 -12.73 6.63 22.43
C ALA A 234 -11.67 7.04 23.46
N ASP A 235 -10.49 6.43 23.39
CA ASP A 235 -9.43 6.51 24.40
C ASP A 235 -8.05 6.81 23.76
N LEU A 236 -8.02 7.58 22.66
CA LEU A 236 -6.77 8.01 22.05
C LEU A 236 -6.08 9.08 22.90
N GLY A 237 -4.85 8.81 23.32
CA GLY A 237 -3.96 9.79 23.90
C GLY A 237 -3.39 10.77 22.85
N PRO A 238 -2.56 11.74 23.29
CA PRO A 238 -2.00 12.78 22.43
C PRO A 238 -1.13 12.25 21.28
N GLN A 239 -0.46 11.12 21.49
CA GLN A 239 0.44 10.46 20.54
C GLN A 239 -0.26 9.38 19.71
N ASP A 240 -1.48 9.01 20.07
CA ASP A 240 -2.13 7.84 19.48
C ASP A 240 -2.86 8.22 18.20
N MET A 241 -2.57 7.49 17.14
CA MET A 241 -3.25 7.59 15.85
C MET A 241 -3.83 6.25 15.44
N VAL A 242 -4.97 6.29 14.76
CA VAL A 242 -5.65 5.09 14.26
C VAL A 242 -5.05 4.72 12.91
N LEU A 243 -4.56 3.49 12.76
CA LEU A 243 -4.07 2.91 11.51
C LEU A 243 -5.06 1.87 11.00
N TYR A 244 -5.54 2.03 9.78
CA TYR A 244 -6.44 1.06 9.15
C TYR A 244 -6.13 0.88 7.66
N ILE A 245 -6.63 -0.22 7.09
CA ILE A 245 -6.20 -0.75 5.78
C ILE A 245 -7.19 -0.33 4.71
N GLY A 246 -6.66 0.16 3.59
CA GLY A 246 -7.45 0.50 2.42
C GLY A 246 -7.55 -0.63 1.39
N THR A 247 -8.45 -0.46 0.44
CA THR A 247 -8.79 -1.47 -0.57
C THR A 247 -7.66 -1.75 -1.56
N SER A 248 -6.77 -0.78 -1.81
CA SER A 248 -5.58 -1.02 -2.65
C SER A 248 -4.61 -2.00 -2.00
N LEU A 249 -4.44 -1.94 -0.66
CA LEU A 249 -3.56 -2.89 0.03
C LEU A 249 -4.22 -4.27 0.14
N TYR A 250 -5.54 -4.33 0.32
CA TYR A 250 -6.29 -5.58 0.18
C TYR A 250 -6.05 -6.24 -1.19
N GLN A 251 -6.09 -5.45 -2.27
CA GLN A 251 -5.80 -5.96 -3.61
C GLN A 251 -4.33 -6.41 -3.76
N ALA A 252 -3.37 -5.61 -3.28
CA ALA A 252 -1.94 -5.92 -3.37
C ALA A 252 -1.52 -7.15 -2.54
N THR A 253 -2.27 -7.44 -1.47
CA THR A 253 -2.03 -8.59 -0.57
C THR A 253 -2.89 -9.80 -0.92
N ALA A 254 -3.51 -9.84 -2.10
CA ALA A 254 -4.40 -10.92 -2.52
C ALA A 254 -5.51 -11.27 -1.50
N GLY A 255 -5.97 -10.27 -0.74
CA GLY A 255 -6.99 -10.42 0.29
C GLY A 255 -6.54 -11.04 1.61
N HIS A 256 -5.23 -11.20 1.84
CA HIS A 256 -4.71 -11.67 3.14
C HIS A 256 -4.96 -10.67 4.27
N LEU A 257 -5.10 -9.38 3.93
CA LEU A 257 -5.50 -8.33 4.86
C LEU A 257 -6.82 -7.73 4.40
N GLY A 258 -7.85 -7.79 5.24
CA GLY A 258 -9.16 -7.21 4.94
C GLY A 258 -9.12 -5.68 4.91
N PRO A 259 -9.89 -5.02 4.02
CA PRO A 259 -10.06 -3.58 4.08
C PRO A 259 -10.90 -3.21 5.31
N SER A 260 -10.58 -2.09 5.93
CA SER A 260 -11.29 -1.63 7.11
C SER A 260 -12.54 -0.87 6.71
N MET A 261 -13.71 -1.41 7.07
CA MET A 261 -14.98 -0.68 6.96
C MET A 261 -15.10 0.26 8.16
N TYR A 262 -15.36 1.54 7.88
CA TYR A 262 -15.51 2.55 8.92
C TYR A 262 -16.76 3.40 8.69
N ARG A 263 -17.24 3.99 9.77
CA ARG A 263 -18.28 5.02 9.75
C ARG A 263 -18.01 6.01 10.86
N THR A 264 -18.47 7.24 10.69
CA THR A 264 -18.46 8.24 11.76
C THR A 264 -19.86 8.28 12.35
N ASP A 265 -19.98 8.04 13.65
CA ASP A 265 -21.25 8.18 14.34
C ASP A 265 -21.63 9.66 14.42
N ASN A 266 -22.71 10.01 13.72
CA ASN A 266 -23.27 11.37 13.69
C ASN A 266 -24.19 11.64 14.89
N SER A 267 -24.40 10.64 15.77
CA SER A 267 -25.46 10.62 16.78
C SER A 267 -24.99 10.65 18.24
N VAL A 268 -23.70 10.86 18.52
CA VAL A 268 -23.24 11.03 19.92
C VAL A 268 -23.73 12.38 20.48
N ASP A 269 -24.94 12.31 21.00
CA ASP A 269 -25.58 13.14 22.01
C ASP A 269 -25.51 14.66 21.83
N LEU A 270 -26.46 15.15 21.02
CA LEU A 270 -27.15 16.44 21.22
C LEU A 270 -27.77 16.62 22.62
N SER A 271 -27.63 15.65 23.53
CA SER A 271 -28.31 15.61 24.84
C SER A 271 -27.43 15.94 26.06
N GLN A 272 -26.09 16.05 25.93
CA GLN A 272 -25.20 16.22 27.10
C GLN A 272 -24.13 17.32 27.05
N ALA A 273 -24.20 18.27 26.12
CA ALA A 273 -23.39 19.49 26.22
C ALA A 273 -24.17 20.71 25.71
N GLN A 274 -24.89 21.37 26.62
CA GLN A 274 -25.49 22.71 26.42
C GLN A 274 -24.43 23.82 26.17
N CYS A 275 -23.19 23.47 25.80
CA CYS A 275 -22.10 24.38 25.46
C CYS A 275 -21.28 23.99 24.20
N SER A 276 -21.61 22.91 23.46
CA SER A 276 -20.83 22.50 22.28
C SER A 276 -21.63 22.21 21.01
N ALA A 277 -22.94 22.49 20.99
CA ALA A 277 -23.85 22.26 19.86
C ALA A 277 -23.53 23.09 18.59
N HIS A 278 -22.39 23.79 18.55
CA HIS A 278 -21.91 24.63 17.44
C HIS A 278 -20.60 24.13 16.81
N VAL A 279 -20.02 23.02 17.27
CA VAL A 279 -18.70 22.57 16.85
C VAL A 279 -18.77 21.16 16.26
N GLY A 280 -18.50 21.05 14.95
CA GLY A 280 -18.37 19.76 14.27
C GLY A 280 -17.16 18.95 14.74
N ARG A 281 -17.14 17.65 14.43
CA ARG A 281 -16.02 16.76 14.75
C ARG A 281 -14.93 16.91 13.69
N CYS A 282 -13.73 17.33 14.11
CA CYS A 282 -12.61 17.52 13.21
C CYS A 282 -11.65 16.32 13.21
N THR A 283 -11.20 15.94 12.03
CA THR A 283 -10.21 14.87 11.82
C THR A 283 -9.12 15.32 10.87
N VAL A 284 -7.96 14.69 11.03
CA VAL A 284 -6.85 14.76 10.09
C VAL A 284 -6.45 13.34 9.75
N SER A 285 -6.45 13.01 8.45
CA SER A 285 -6.09 11.70 7.95
C SER A 285 -5.05 11.80 6.85
N PHE A 286 -3.94 11.09 7.04
CA PHE A 286 -2.97 10.85 5.98
C PHE A 286 -3.34 9.54 5.27
N LYS A 287 -3.70 9.64 4.00
CA LYS A 287 -4.03 8.49 3.15
C LYS A 287 -2.81 8.19 2.26
N LEU A 288 -2.13 7.08 2.56
CA LEU A 288 -1.05 6.57 1.72
C LEU A 288 -1.68 5.95 0.48
N MET A 289 -1.53 6.59 -0.67
CA MET A 289 -2.13 6.13 -1.92
C MET A 289 -1.08 5.47 -2.80
N PRO A 290 -1.46 4.47 -3.60
CA PRO A 290 -0.59 4.01 -4.66
C PRO A 290 -0.40 5.10 -5.72
N ARG A 291 0.70 5.04 -6.47
CA ARG A 291 0.96 5.89 -7.64
C ARG A 291 -0.10 5.65 -8.71
N ALA A 292 -0.61 6.70 -9.32
CA ALA A 292 -1.68 6.59 -10.33
C ALA A 292 -1.26 5.78 -11.56
N THR A 293 0.03 5.81 -11.90
CA THR A 293 0.63 5.05 -13.01
C THR A 293 1.10 3.65 -12.62
N ALA A 294 0.98 3.25 -11.35
CA ALA A 294 1.38 1.93 -10.91
C ALA A 294 0.33 0.86 -11.26
N ILE A 295 0.73 -0.40 -11.13
CA ILE A 295 -0.10 -1.57 -11.37
C ILE A 295 -0.19 -2.38 -10.08
N LEU A 296 -1.39 -2.61 -9.58
CA LEU A 296 -1.66 -3.51 -8.45
C LEU A 296 -1.57 -4.95 -8.92
N HIS A 297 -0.61 -5.71 -8.38
CA HIS A 297 -0.40 -7.11 -8.72
C HIS A 297 0.18 -7.86 -7.52
N CYS A 298 -0.10 -9.16 -7.44
CA CYS A 298 0.23 -9.99 -6.27
C CYS A 298 1.55 -10.76 -6.42
N SER A 299 2.49 -10.27 -7.25
CA SER A 299 3.77 -10.97 -7.52
C SER A 299 4.57 -11.22 -6.24
N ALA A 300 4.62 -10.23 -5.34
CA ALA A 300 5.28 -10.34 -4.05
C ALA A 300 4.66 -11.46 -3.19
N MET A 301 3.32 -11.57 -3.18
CA MET A 301 2.60 -12.61 -2.45
C MET A 301 2.93 -14.00 -3.02
N THR A 302 2.85 -14.17 -4.34
CA THR A 302 3.20 -15.44 -5.00
C THR A 302 4.66 -15.82 -4.76
N ALA A 303 5.59 -14.85 -4.83
CA ALA A 303 7.01 -15.08 -4.60
C ALA A 303 7.33 -15.50 -3.16
N ALA A 304 6.52 -15.05 -2.19
CA ALA A 304 6.58 -15.49 -0.80
C ALA A 304 5.82 -16.80 -0.55
N GLY A 305 5.26 -17.44 -1.58
CA GLY A 305 4.55 -18.72 -1.47
C GLY A 305 3.09 -18.61 -1.05
N HIS A 306 2.53 -17.41 -0.95
CA HIS A 306 1.12 -17.23 -0.58
C HIS A 306 0.17 -17.60 -1.72
N PRO A 307 -0.95 -18.28 -1.44
CA PRO A 307 -1.93 -18.63 -2.46
C PRO A 307 -2.69 -17.39 -2.96
N VAL A 308 -2.61 -17.12 -4.27
CA VAL A 308 -3.32 -15.99 -4.89
C VAL A 308 -4.59 -16.47 -5.59
N GLY A 309 -5.73 -16.09 -5.01
CA GLY A 309 -7.04 -16.42 -5.56
C GLY A 309 -7.29 -15.79 -6.94
N SER A 310 -8.12 -16.44 -7.76
CA SER A 310 -8.53 -15.99 -9.10
C SER A 310 -8.90 -14.49 -9.23
N PRO A 311 -9.59 -13.82 -8.29
CA PRO A 311 -9.88 -12.37 -8.42
C PRO A 311 -8.65 -11.47 -8.36
N PHE A 312 -7.53 -11.96 -7.81
CA PHE A 312 -6.29 -11.19 -7.60
C PHE A 312 -5.19 -11.52 -8.61
N GLN A 313 -5.42 -12.51 -9.49
CA GLN A 313 -4.41 -13.00 -10.43
C GLN A 313 -4.12 -12.03 -11.58
N HIS A 314 -5.06 -11.16 -11.91
CA HIS A 314 -4.89 -10.19 -13.00
C HIS A 314 -4.32 -8.88 -12.44
N PRO A 315 -3.21 -8.38 -12.98
CA PRO A 315 -2.73 -7.04 -12.67
C PRO A 315 -3.79 -6.00 -13.00
N VAL A 316 -3.96 -5.00 -12.15
CA VAL A 316 -4.95 -3.92 -12.32
C VAL A 316 -4.23 -2.58 -12.28
N ALA A 317 -4.38 -1.75 -13.32
CA ALA A 317 -3.88 -0.38 -13.29
C ALA A 317 -4.53 0.38 -12.13
N VAL A 318 -3.73 1.10 -11.34
CA VAL A 318 -4.22 1.85 -10.18
C VAL A 318 -5.28 2.87 -10.58
N HIS A 319 -5.04 3.60 -11.67
CA HIS A 319 -6.00 4.56 -12.21
C HIS A 319 -7.39 3.93 -12.43
N ASP A 320 -7.45 2.78 -13.08
CA ASP A 320 -8.71 2.07 -13.35
C ASP A 320 -9.33 1.48 -12.08
N PHE A 321 -8.50 1.02 -11.15
CA PHE A 321 -8.95 0.50 -9.86
C PHE A 321 -9.65 1.59 -9.04
N MET A 322 -9.04 2.78 -8.99
CA MET A 322 -9.51 3.92 -8.21
C MET A 322 -10.79 4.55 -8.75
N GLN A 323 -11.08 4.38 -10.05
CA GLN A 323 -12.32 4.84 -10.69
C GLN A 323 -13.54 3.92 -10.46
N ARG A 324 -13.34 2.71 -9.95
CA ARG A 324 -14.45 1.76 -9.73
C ARG A 324 -15.27 2.21 -8.53
N ALA A 325 -16.47 2.72 -8.80
CA ALA A 325 -17.38 3.23 -7.77
C ALA A 325 -17.83 2.18 -6.74
N ASN A 326 -17.99 0.91 -7.14
CA ASN A 326 -18.67 -0.11 -6.32
C ASN A 326 -17.77 -1.31 -6.00
N LEU A 327 -16.51 -1.07 -5.63
CA LEU A 327 -15.58 -2.15 -5.30
C LEU A 327 -16.09 -2.96 -4.08
N MET A 328 -16.73 -2.30 -3.12
CA MET A 328 -17.24 -2.92 -1.89
C MET A 328 -18.54 -3.68 -2.07
N ASP A 329 -19.49 -3.23 -2.90
CA ASP A 329 -20.69 -4.02 -3.21
C ASP A 329 -20.35 -5.40 -3.78
N GLN A 330 -19.27 -5.48 -4.58
CA GLN A 330 -18.76 -6.74 -5.12
C GLN A 330 -18.07 -7.63 -4.06
N LEU A 331 -17.50 -7.03 -3.00
CA LEU A 331 -16.92 -7.76 -1.87
C LEU A 331 -17.98 -8.23 -0.86
N LEU A 332 -18.99 -7.38 -0.59
CA LEU A 332 -20.08 -7.64 0.36
C LEU A 332 -21.16 -8.57 -0.20
N ALA A 333 -21.42 -8.55 -1.52
CA ALA A 333 -22.37 -9.45 -2.18
C ALA A 333 -21.89 -10.92 -2.27
N ARG A 334 -20.72 -11.24 -1.68
CA ARG A 334 -20.17 -12.59 -1.67
C ARG A 334 -20.63 -13.32 -0.41
N PRO A 335 -21.51 -14.34 -0.49
CA PRO A 335 -21.89 -15.11 0.69
C PRO A 335 -20.69 -15.93 1.14
N GLY A 336 -20.23 -15.70 2.37
CA GLY A 336 -19.35 -16.57 3.13
C GLY A 336 -18.08 -17.04 2.41
N VAL A 337 -17.02 -16.23 2.44
CA VAL A 337 -15.66 -16.79 2.37
C VAL A 337 -15.28 -17.14 3.80
N PRO A 338 -15.06 -18.42 4.14
CA PRO A 338 -14.43 -18.72 5.42
C PRO A 338 -13.01 -18.16 5.36
N THR A 339 -12.69 -17.30 6.31
CA THR A 339 -11.31 -17.02 6.71
C THR A 339 -10.63 -18.37 6.90
N PHE A 340 -9.51 -18.61 6.22
CA PHE A 340 -8.75 -19.85 6.36
C PHE A 340 -8.33 -20.03 7.82
N SER A 341 -9.08 -20.86 8.56
CA SER A 341 -8.69 -21.41 9.84
C SER A 341 -8.23 -22.85 9.61
N PHE A 342 -7.01 -23.17 10.03
CA PHE A 342 -6.50 -24.54 10.06
C PHE A 342 -7.41 -25.40 10.95
N PRO A 343 -7.98 -26.52 10.48
CA PRO A 343 -8.65 -27.45 11.36
C PRO A 343 -7.60 -28.31 12.08
N ALA A 344 -7.60 -28.26 13.42
CA ALA A 344 -6.98 -29.28 14.25
C ALA A 344 -7.73 -30.63 14.06
N PRO A 345 -7.05 -31.78 14.16
CA PRO A 345 -7.65 -33.07 13.87
C PRO A 345 -8.48 -33.53 15.07
N VAL A 346 -9.78 -33.75 14.89
CA VAL A 346 -10.61 -34.51 15.83
C VAL A 346 -11.50 -35.48 15.06
N GLU A 347 -11.55 -36.69 15.61
CA GLU A 347 -12.00 -37.94 15.06
C GLU A 347 -13.50 -38.02 14.75
N VAL A 348 -13.79 -38.73 13.66
CA VAL A 348 -14.92 -39.61 13.35
C VAL A 348 -16.12 -39.59 14.31
N PHE A 349 -17.31 -39.26 13.80
CA PHE A 349 -18.53 -40.07 13.98
C PHE A 349 -19.63 -39.66 12.97
N VAL A 350 -20.19 -40.65 12.27
CA VAL A 350 -21.34 -40.56 11.32
C VAL A 350 -22.46 -41.43 11.91
N PRO A 351 -23.75 -41.01 11.91
CA PRO A 351 -24.74 -41.47 10.90
C PRO A 351 -25.71 -40.36 10.44
N ALA A 352 -26.07 -40.24 9.15
CA ALA A 352 -27.15 -40.93 8.40
C ALA A 352 -28.57 -40.56 8.93
N THR A 353 -29.59 -40.13 8.19
CA THR A 353 -30.04 -40.21 6.79
C THR A 353 -31.21 -39.23 6.58
N ALA A 354 -31.40 -38.65 5.39
CA ALA A 354 -32.72 -38.53 4.71
C ALA A 354 -32.56 -37.80 3.36
N GLN A 355 -32.87 -38.53 2.29
CA GLN A 355 -32.95 -38.04 0.91
C GLN A 355 -34.32 -37.43 0.64
N LEU A 356 -34.39 -36.40 -0.20
CA LEU A 356 -35.44 -36.28 -1.23
C LEU A 356 -34.89 -35.50 -2.43
N LYS A 357 -34.84 -36.20 -3.56
CA LYS A 357 -34.50 -35.69 -4.89
C LYS A 357 -35.71 -34.94 -5.48
N ALA A 358 -35.48 -33.78 -6.09
CA ALA A 358 -36.31 -33.28 -7.18
C ALA A 358 -35.42 -32.72 -8.30
N ALA A 359 -35.85 -32.98 -9.53
CA ALA A 359 -34.99 -33.19 -10.68
C ALA A 359 -34.71 -31.95 -11.54
N MET A 360 -33.46 -31.87 -11.99
CA MET A 360 -32.93 -31.44 -13.29
C MET A 360 -33.81 -30.57 -14.22
N LYS A 361 -33.27 -29.37 -14.54
CA LYS A 361 -33.07 -28.95 -15.94
C LYS A 361 -31.65 -28.39 -16.11
N ARG A 362 -30.86 -29.09 -16.93
CA ARG A 362 -29.46 -28.81 -17.27
C ARG A 362 -29.34 -27.49 -18.03
N LYS A 363 -28.52 -26.56 -17.53
CA LYS A 363 -27.81 -25.56 -18.35
C LYS A 363 -26.34 -25.55 -17.92
N LYS A 364 -25.47 -25.60 -18.93
CA LYS A 364 -24.08 -26.07 -18.94
C LYS A 364 -23.17 -25.40 -17.88
N GLN A 365 -22.85 -26.15 -16.83
CA GLN A 365 -21.81 -25.85 -15.86
C GLN A 365 -20.43 -25.99 -16.54
N VAL A 366 -19.67 -24.90 -16.66
CA VAL A 366 -18.27 -24.97 -17.10
C VAL A 366 -17.45 -25.41 -15.89
N SER A 367 -17.06 -26.67 -15.87
CA SER A 367 -16.18 -27.25 -14.85
C SER A 367 -14.80 -26.58 -14.89
N ARG A 368 -14.39 -25.97 -13.78
CA ARG A 368 -12.99 -25.77 -13.43
C ARG A 368 -12.27 -27.13 -13.44
N GLY A 369 -11.01 -27.14 -13.88
CA GLY A 369 -10.10 -28.25 -13.57
C GLY A 369 -9.83 -29.27 -14.68
N LYS A 370 -9.50 -28.82 -15.90
CA LYS A 370 -8.66 -29.62 -16.79
C LYS A 370 -7.58 -28.72 -17.40
N PRO A 371 -6.29 -29.11 -17.39
CA PRO A 371 -5.28 -28.40 -18.15
C PRO A 371 -5.76 -28.28 -19.60
N LEU A 372 -5.55 -27.09 -20.19
CA LEU A 372 -5.90 -26.86 -21.60
C LEU A 372 -5.20 -27.94 -22.44
N ALA A 373 -5.91 -28.52 -23.41
CA ALA A 373 -5.29 -29.44 -24.35
C ALA A 373 -3.99 -28.80 -24.89
N PRO A 374 -2.87 -29.53 -25.01
CA PRO A 374 -1.57 -28.95 -25.38
C PRO A 374 -1.64 -28.07 -26.64
N SER A 375 -2.46 -28.44 -27.62
CA SER A 375 -2.73 -27.65 -28.84
C SER A 375 -3.42 -26.30 -28.58
N LYS A 376 -4.30 -26.22 -27.58
CA LYS A 376 -5.00 -24.97 -27.19
C LYS A 376 -4.08 -24.06 -26.38
N ARG A 377 -3.25 -24.62 -25.48
CA ARG A 377 -2.19 -23.87 -24.77
C ARG A 377 -1.21 -23.24 -25.76
N LEU A 378 -0.67 -24.07 -26.65
CA LEU A 378 0.28 -23.66 -27.69
C LEU A 378 -0.26 -22.55 -28.59
N ARG A 379 -1.56 -22.64 -28.95
CA ARG A 379 -2.21 -21.61 -29.76
C ARG A 379 -2.37 -20.28 -29.03
N LEU A 380 -2.80 -20.30 -27.77
CA LEU A 380 -3.00 -19.07 -26.99
C LEU A 380 -1.67 -18.39 -26.69
N GLU A 381 -0.64 -19.18 -26.42
CA GLU A 381 0.70 -18.67 -26.16
C GLU A 381 1.32 -18.03 -27.40
N ALA A 382 1.21 -18.69 -28.56
CA ALA A 382 1.69 -18.12 -29.82
C ALA A 382 0.94 -16.82 -30.18
N GLN A 383 -0.33 -16.69 -29.81
CA GLN A 383 -1.09 -15.43 -29.97
C GLN A 383 -0.62 -14.33 -29.01
N ARG A 384 -0.29 -14.68 -27.76
CA ARG A 384 0.26 -13.72 -26.78
C ARG A 384 1.60 -13.19 -27.25
N VAL A 385 2.55 -14.08 -27.59
CA VAL A 385 3.90 -13.71 -28.05
C VAL A 385 3.85 -12.85 -29.32
N LEU A 386 2.91 -13.11 -30.23
CA LEU A 386 2.71 -12.25 -31.39
C LEU A 386 2.30 -10.82 -30.99
N LYS A 387 1.32 -10.69 -30.08
CA LYS A 387 0.77 -9.39 -29.68
C LYS A 387 1.74 -8.60 -28.82
N GLU A 388 2.49 -9.26 -27.95
CA GLU A 388 3.35 -8.60 -26.96
C GLU A 388 4.78 -8.40 -27.46
N ARG A 389 5.35 -9.35 -28.20
CA ARG A 389 6.77 -9.30 -28.63
C ARG A 389 6.93 -8.96 -30.09
N VAL A 390 6.24 -9.68 -30.98
CA VAL A 390 6.42 -9.46 -32.42
C VAL A 390 5.88 -8.09 -32.85
N GLN A 391 4.74 -7.66 -32.30
CA GLN A 391 4.19 -6.34 -32.56
C GLN A 391 5.09 -5.22 -32.00
N GLU A 392 5.66 -5.39 -30.80
CA GLU A 392 6.62 -4.45 -30.21
C GLU A 392 7.87 -4.28 -31.09
N ILE A 393 8.44 -5.39 -31.60
CA ILE A 393 9.60 -5.35 -32.51
C ILE A 393 9.26 -4.66 -33.83
N ALA A 394 8.06 -4.88 -34.37
CA ALA A 394 7.62 -4.25 -35.60
C ALA A 394 7.39 -2.74 -35.41
N ASP A 395 6.75 -2.33 -34.31
CA ASP A 395 6.50 -0.93 -33.97
C ASP A 395 7.82 -0.17 -33.73
N ALA A 396 8.77 -0.78 -33.00
CA ALA A 396 10.10 -0.22 -32.79
C ALA A 396 10.89 -0.01 -34.09
N LYS A 397 10.60 -0.81 -35.13
CA LYS A 397 11.23 -0.72 -36.45
C LYS A 397 10.38 0.04 -37.48
N GLY A 398 9.22 0.56 -37.10
CA GLY A 398 8.29 1.25 -38.00
C GLY A 398 7.73 0.35 -39.12
N LEU A 399 7.64 -0.96 -38.88
CA LEU A 399 7.23 -1.95 -39.88
C LEU A 399 5.75 -2.31 -39.71
N LYS A 400 5.01 -2.35 -40.81
CA LYS A 400 3.62 -2.84 -40.82
C LYS A 400 3.58 -4.32 -41.20
N ILE A 401 3.22 -5.18 -40.23
CA ILE A 401 3.11 -6.62 -40.47
C ILE A 401 1.92 -6.93 -41.39
N ARG A 402 2.17 -7.65 -42.49
CA ARG A 402 1.13 -8.24 -43.34
C ARG A 402 1.42 -9.71 -43.53
N TYR A 403 0.55 -10.57 -43.00
CA TYR A 403 0.71 -12.02 -43.08
C TYR A 403 0.41 -12.57 -44.47
N CYS A 404 1.13 -13.61 -44.86
CA CYS A 404 0.87 -14.37 -46.09
C CYS A 404 -0.28 -15.36 -45.90
N ASN A 405 -0.75 -15.96 -46.99
CA ASN A 405 -1.56 -17.18 -46.92
C ASN A 405 -0.67 -18.38 -46.56
N LEU A 406 -1.17 -19.32 -45.74
CA LEU A 406 -0.38 -20.47 -45.26
C LEU A 406 0.16 -21.32 -46.43
N LYS A 407 -0.70 -21.64 -47.41
CA LYS A 407 -0.31 -22.51 -48.54
C LYS A 407 0.76 -21.85 -49.42
N GLU A 408 0.54 -20.58 -49.77
CA GLU A 408 1.49 -19.79 -50.57
C GLU A 408 2.82 -19.60 -49.83
N CYS A 409 2.76 -19.35 -48.53
CA CYS A 409 3.97 -19.12 -47.75
C CYS A 409 4.81 -20.38 -47.57
N GLU A 410 4.16 -21.51 -47.32
CA GLU A 410 4.83 -22.80 -47.12
C GLU A 410 5.45 -23.35 -48.40
N GLU A 411 4.73 -23.28 -49.52
CA GLU A 411 5.15 -23.89 -50.79
C GLU A 411 6.07 -22.99 -51.62
N GLN A 412 5.87 -21.66 -51.58
CA GLN A 412 6.53 -20.73 -52.51
C GLN A 412 7.44 -19.71 -51.82
N HIS A 413 7.19 -19.34 -50.56
CA HIS A 413 7.96 -18.26 -49.91
C HIS A 413 9.04 -18.75 -48.95
N LEU A 414 8.91 -19.94 -48.34
CA LEU A 414 9.89 -20.47 -47.39
C LEU A 414 11.21 -20.86 -48.06
N ASN A 415 11.14 -21.38 -49.29
CA ASN A 415 12.30 -21.95 -50.01
C ASN A 415 12.76 -21.10 -51.21
N ALA A 416 12.12 -19.96 -51.48
CA ALA A 416 12.50 -19.06 -52.56
C ALA A 416 13.65 -18.13 -52.15
N VAL A 417 14.59 -17.93 -53.09
CA VAL A 417 15.76 -17.04 -52.93
C VAL A 417 15.32 -15.57 -52.75
N GLU A 418 14.24 -15.16 -53.42
CA GLU A 418 13.61 -13.84 -53.24
C GLU A 418 12.15 -14.00 -52.81
N SER A 419 11.94 -14.11 -51.49
CA SER A 419 10.62 -14.24 -50.89
C SER A 419 9.98 -12.87 -50.62
N PRO A 420 8.69 -12.64 -50.97
CA PRO A 420 8.02 -11.36 -50.71
C PRO A 420 7.88 -11.06 -49.20
N CYS A 421 7.93 -12.09 -48.35
CA CYS A 421 7.95 -11.93 -46.89
C CYS A 421 9.37 -11.98 -46.28
N GLY A 422 10.41 -12.28 -47.07
CA GLY A 422 11.78 -12.49 -46.59
C GLY A 422 12.36 -11.29 -45.83
N ARG A 423 12.27 -10.09 -46.43
CA ARG A 423 12.74 -8.86 -45.79
C ARG A 423 12.07 -8.57 -44.45
N LEU A 424 10.76 -8.81 -44.34
CA LEU A 424 10.01 -8.58 -43.11
C LEU A 424 10.34 -9.63 -42.06
N ARG A 425 10.54 -10.89 -42.46
CA ARG A 425 10.96 -11.98 -41.58
C ARG A 425 12.33 -11.70 -40.97
N GLU A 426 13.31 -11.32 -41.78
CA GLU A 426 14.64 -10.93 -41.31
C GLU A 426 14.55 -9.72 -40.37
N ALA A 427 13.77 -8.70 -40.75
CA ALA A 427 13.66 -7.49 -39.96
C ALA A 427 13.04 -7.72 -38.57
N ILE A 428 12.15 -8.69 -38.39
CA ILE A 428 11.54 -8.98 -37.08
C ILE A 428 12.12 -10.21 -36.38
N ASN A 429 13.20 -10.81 -36.92
CA ASN A 429 13.79 -12.07 -36.44
C ASN A 429 12.78 -13.23 -36.43
N TRP A 430 11.94 -13.34 -37.45
CA TRP A 430 11.00 -14.43 -37.59
C TRP A 430 11.73 -15.77 -37.80
N PRO A 431 11.30 -16.86 -37.12
CA PRO A 431 12.04 -18.12 -37.14
C PRO A 431 12.18 -18.72 -38.55
N VAL A 432 13.37 -19.27 -38.78
CA VAL A 432 13.70 -20.00 -40.01
C VAL A 432 12.84 -21.28 -40.07
N GLY A 433 12.27 -21.57 -41.24
CA GLY A 433 11.39 -22.73 -41.44
C GLY A 433 9.96 -22.58 -40.93
N VAL A 434 9.58 -21.46 -40.29
CA VAL A 434 8.20 -21.19 -39.87
C VAL A 434 7.48 -20.32 -40.92
N PRO A 435 6.32 -20.76 -41.48
CA PRO A 435 5.53 -19.94 -42.40
C PRO A 435 5.20 -18.56 -41.80
N PHE A 436 5.27 -17.51 -42.62
CA PHE A 436 4.97 -16.14 -42.21
C PHE A 436 3.46 -15.86 -42.25
N VAL A 437 2.74 -16.52 -41.36
CA VAL A 437 1.28 -16.38 -41.24
C VAL A 437 0.86 -16.09 -39.80
N HIS A 438 -0.40 -15.70 -39.64
CA HIS A 438 -0.92 -15.45 -38.30
C HIS A 438 -0.83 -16.72 -37.44
N PRO A 439 -0.40 -16.65 -36.16
CA PRO A 439 -0.21 -17.83 -35.30
C PRO A 439 -1.46 -18.67 -35.08
N HIS A 440 -2.65 -18.14 -35.35
CA HIS A 440 -3.87 -18.94 -35.40
C HIS A 440 -3.78 -20.09 -36.41
N ASP A 441 -3.21 -19.79 -37.58
CA ASP A 441 -3.22 -20.64 -38.78
C ASP A 441 -1.97 -21.54 -38.86
N LEU A 442 -0.98 -21.33 -38.00
CA LEU A 442 0.22 -22.17 -37.95
C LEU A 442 -0.08 -23.60 -37.48
N PRO A 443 0.55 -24.64 -38.07
CA PRO A 443 0.52 -25.99 -37.51
C PRO A 443 1.25 -26.04 -36.16
N ASN A 444 0.91 -27.00 -35.30
CA ASN A 444 1.46 -27.06 -33.93
C ASN A 444 3.00 -27.11 -33.91
N ARG A 445 3.63 -27.86 -34.81
CA ARG A 445 5.11 -27.91 -34.91
C ARG A 445 5.72 -26.53 -35.20
N ALA A 446 5.09 -25.75 -36.07
CA ALA A 446 5.54 -24.40 -36.41
C ALA A 446 5.25 -23.40 -35.28
N LYS A 447 4.15 -23.57 -34.53
CA LYS A 447 3.87 -22.77 -33.32
C LYS A 447 4.92 -22.97 -32.23
N GLN A 448 5.42 -24.19 -32.07
CA GLN A 448 6.47 -24.49 -31.10
C GLN A 448 7.79 -23.81 -31.48
N ALA A 449 8.23 -23.96 -32.73
CA ALA A 449 9.42 -23.27 -33.24
C ALA A 449 9.26 -21.73 -33.19
N PHE A 450 8.04 -21.22 -33.39
CA PHE A 450 7.72 -19.81 -33.19
C PHE A 450 7.94 -19.36 -31.75
N LEU A 451 7.44 -20.11 -30.77
CA LEU A 451 7.60 -19.78 -29.36
C LEU A 451 9.04 -19.89 -28.90
N GLU A 452 9.77 -20.95 -29.28
CA GLU A 452 11.18 -21.14 -28.92
C GLU A 452 12.07 -19.98 -29.42
N ALA A 453 11.73 -19.37 -30.57
CA ALA A 453 12.51 -18.27 -31.14
C ALA A 453 12.36 -16.94 -30.39
N TYR A 454 11.15 -16.64 -29.90
CA TYR A 454 10.87 -15.39 -29.16
C TYR A 454 10.92 -15.56 -27.64
N GLU A 455 10.85 -16.80 -27.15
CA GLU A 455 10.97 -17.18 -25.75
C GLU A 455 11.88 -18.42 -25.60
N PRO A 456 13.21 -18.21 -25.60
CA PRO A 456 14.17 -19.30 -25.39
C PRO A 456 13.93 -20.00 -24.06
N GLY A 457 13.67 -21.32 -24.09
CA GLY A 457 13.34 -22.13 -22.90
C GLY A 457 11.86 -22.49 -22.74
N TRP A 458 11.00 -22.08 -23.68
CA TRP A 458 9.61 -22.48 -23.71
C TRP A 458 9.46 -24.00 -23.96
N SER A 459 8.75 -24.72 -23.09
CA SER A 459 8.37 -26.12 -23.31
C SER A 459 6.92 -26.38 -22.92
N ALA A 460 6.24 -27.28 -23.65
CA ALA A 460 4.84 -27.59 -23.40
C ALA A 460 4.58 -28.30 -22.04
N ASN A 461 5.63 -28.81 -21.39
CA ASN A 461 5.59 -29.70 -20.23
C ASN A 461 5.91 -29.05 -18.86
N GLN A 462 6.04 -27.73 -18.74
CA GLN A 462 6.42 -27.08 -17.46
C GLN A 462 5.38 -27.14 -16.31
N ASP A 463 4.42 -28.09 -16.32
CA ASP A 463 3.41 -28.24 -15.25
C ASP A 463 3.33 -29.66 -14.65
N GLY A 464 4.33 -30.53 -14.86
CA GLY A 464 4.25 -31.89 -14.34
C GLY A 464 5.59 -32.60 -14.20
N GLU A 465 6.44 -32.14 -13.28
CA GLU A 465 7.43 -32.97 -12.54
C GLU A 465 8.32 -32.06 -11.69
N LEU A 466 8.08 -32.02 -10.38
CA LEU A 466 9.12 -31.91 -9.35
C LEU A 466 8.60 -32.65 -8.11
N GLY A 467 8.76 -33.97 -8.13
CA GLY A 467 8.62 -34.83 -6.97
C GLY A 467 10.01 -35.25 -6.49
N MET A 468 10.21 -35.14 -5.16
CA MET A 468 11.02 -36.02 -4.31
C MET A 468 12.42 -36.44 -4.81
N GLU A 469 13.46 -35.86 -4.20
CA GLU A 469 14.67 -36.62 -3.86
C GLU A 469 15.01 -36.36 -2.39
N ASP A 470 14.96 -37.44 -1.59
CA ASP A 470 15.34 -37.53 -0.20
C ASP A 470 16.87 -37.40 -0.02
N ALA A 471 17.30 -36.74 1.05
CA ALA A 471 18.63 -36.94 1.62
C ALA A 471 18.56 -36.97 3.15
N VAL A 472 18.76 -38.17 3.67
CA VAL A 472 18.81 -38.56 5.09
C VAL A 472 20.25 -38.39 5.61
N GLN A 473 20.37 -37.66 6.73
CA GLN A 473 21.20 -37.94 7.92
C GLN A 473 22.74 -37.89 7.83
N ASP A 474 23.34 -37.05 8.69
CA ASP A 474 24.31 -37.54 9.67
C ASP A 474 24.43 -36.63 10.92
N GLN A 475 24.41 -37.27 12.08
CA GLN A 475 24.74 -36.71 13.40
C GLN A 475 26.11 -37.25 13.81
N HIS A 476 26.96 -36.46 14.47
CA HIS A 476 27.59 -36.78 15.77
C HIS A 476 28.65 -35.73 16.15
N GLY A 477 28.67 -35.34 17.43
CA GLY A 477 29.73 -34.53 18.03
C GLY A 477 29.34 -33.84 19.34
N GLN A 478 29.05 -34.63 20.38
CA GLN A 478 28.93 -34.19 21.78
C GLN A 478 30.18 -33.43 22.28
N MET A 479 30.01 -32.43 23.16
CA MET A 479 30.51 -32.52 24.55
C MET A 479 30.06 -31.38 25.49
N LEU A 480 29.32 -31.80 26.52
CA LEU A 480 29.38 -31.48 27.96
C LEU A 480 29.24 -30.05 28.52
N SER A 481 28.35 -30.03 29.52
CA SER A 481 27.90 -29.03 30.48
C SER A 481 28.92 -28.74 31.58
N LEU A 482 28.91 -27.52 32.14
CA LEU A 482 29.26 -27.27 33.54
C LEU A 482 28.33 -26.21 34.15
N THR A 483 27.80 -26.59 35.30
CA THR A 483 26.91 -25.90 36.23
C THR A 483 27.62 -24.84 37.08
N GLY A 484 26.87 -23.87 37.60
CA GLY A 484 27.30 -22.99 38.69
C GLY A 484 26.19 -22.01 39.11
N ALA A 485 25.64 -22.18 40.31
CA ALA A 485 24.52 -21.44 40.86
C ALA A 485 24.94 -20.31 41.84
N ALA A 486 24.07 -19.30 41.95
CA ALA A 486 23.73 -18.42 43.09
C ALA A 486 24.80 -17.47 43.69
N HIS A 487 24.53 -16.14 43.72
CA HIS A 487 23.83 -15.43 44.80
C HIS A 487 23.73 -13.90 44.53
N ALA A 488 22.87 -13.25 45.32
CA ALA A 488 22.28 -11.92 45.20
C ALA A 488 23.17 -10.69 45.53
N GLY A 489 22.73 -9.50 45.09
CA GLY A 489 23.17 -8.19 45.60
C GLY A 489 22.86 -7.05 44.63
N GLY A 490 22.04 -6.08 45.04
CA GLY A 490 21.45 -5.06 44.17
C GLY A 490 22.41 -4.00 43.60
N GLU A 491 22.05 -3.46 42.43
CA GLU A 491 22.70 -2.30 41.82
C GLU A 491 21.69 -1.21 41.44
N GLU A 492 22.05 -0.01 41.87
CA GLU A 492 21.42 1.28 41.64
C GLU A 492 21.58 1.68 40.15
N GLN A 493 20.46 2.01 39.50
CA GLN A 493 20.37 2.19 38.05
C GLN A 493 20.85 3.59 37.61
N ARG A 494 22.11 3.71 37.18
CA ARG A 494 22.60 4.86 36.38
C ARG A 494 22.65 4.48 34.90
N TYR A 495 21.69 4.96 34.11
CA TYR A 495 21.74 4.88 32.65
C TYR A 495 22.83 5.82 32.06
N PRO A 496 23.62 5.40 31.05
CA PRO A 496 24.68 6.23 30.50
C PRO A 496 24.14 7.12 29.36
N VAL A 497 23.97 8.41 29.66
CA VAL A 497 23.68 9.50 28.69
C VAL A 497 24.67 9.56 27.50
N LYS A 498 25.85 8.95 27.64
CA LYS A 498 26.92 8.96 26.61
C LYS A 498 26.63 8.10 25.37
N VAL A 499 25.81 7.06 25.46
CA VAL A 499 25.56 6.16 24.32
C VAL A 499 24.59 6.83 23.33
N ALA A 500 23.52 7.45 23.86
CA ALA A 500 22.53 8.19 23.06
C ALA A 500 23.16 9.34 22.25
N ALA A 501 24.07 10.10 22.85
CA ALA A 501 24.77 11.20 22.16
C ALA A 501 25.69 10.71 21.02
N MET A 502 26.27 9.51 21.17
CA MET A 502 27.15 8.93 20.13
C MET A 502 26.34 8.31 18.98
N GLU A 503 25.12 7.82 19.25
CA GLU A 503 24.18 7.30 18.24
C GLU A 503 23.60 8.42 17.36
N ASP A 504 23.19 9.54 17.95
CA ASP A 504 22.73 10.73 17.22
C ASP A 504 23.81 11.29 16.28
N GLN A 505 25.08 11.29 16.73
CA GLN A 505 26.20 11.77 15.90
C GLN A 505 26.49 10.86 14.71
N ARG A 506 26.34 9.53 14.86
CA ARG A 506 26.52 8.58 13.75
C ARG A 506 25.40 8.71 12.71
N PHE A 507 24.17 8.92 13.17
CA PHE A 507 23.01 9.15 12.31
C PHE A 507 23.17 10.41 11.48
N ALA A 508 23.54 11.53 12.12
CA ALA A 508 23.77 12.81 11.47
C ALA A 508 24.86 12.75 10.37
N VAL A 509 25.96 12.04 10.63
CA VAL A 509 27.04 11.89 9.66
C VAL A 509 26.61 11.02 8.47
N LYS A 510 25.83 9.96 8.69
CA LYS A 510 25.26 9.10 7.63
C LYS A 510 24.37 9.91 6.68
N THR A 511 23.49 10.77 7.22
CA THR A 511 22.60 11.63 6.43
C THR A 511 23.36 12.57 5.49
N VAL A 512 24.50 13.13 5.92
CA VAL A 512 25.30 14.02 5.06
C VAL A 512 26.06 13.25 3.99
N PHE A 513 26.54 12.04 4.30
CA PHE A 513 27.14 11.16 3.29
C PHE A 513 26.16 10.77 2.19
N ASP A 514 24.92 10.46 2.55
CA ASP A 514 23.87 10.12 1.60
C ASP A 514 23.45 11.33 0.76
N TYR A 515 23.43 12.54 1.35
CA TYR A 515 23.22 13.80 0.62
C TYR A 515 24.30 14.04 -0.46
N LEU A 516 25.57 13.86 -0.12
CA LEU A 516 26.69 14.05 -1.06
C LEU A 516 26.65 13.02 -2.19
N ARG A 517 26.33 11.75 -1.87
CA ARG A 517 26.18 10.68 -2.86
C ARG A 517 25.02 10.97 -3.81
N ALA A 518 23.88 11.45 -3.30
CA ALA A 518 22.72 11.82 -4.10
C ALA A 518 22.99 13.01 -5.05
N LYS A 519 23.94 13.90 -4.71
CA LYS A 519 24.38 15.01 -5.56
C LYS A 519 25.52 14.64 -6.52
N GLY A 520 25.93 13.37 -6.56
CA GLY A 520 27.04 12.91 -7.40
C GLY A 520 28.38 13.54 -7.02
N LYS A 521 28.52 14.03 -5.78
CA LYS A 521 29.73 14.69 -5.31
C LYS A 521 30.65 13.67 -4.64
N PRO A 522 31.99 13.80 -4.82
CA PRO A 522 32.94 12.89 -4.21
C PRO A 522 32.83 12.96 -2.68
N VAL A 523 32.62 11.80 -2.08
CA VAL A 523 32.56 11.63 -0.63
C VAL A 523 34.00 11.58 -0.08
N PRO A 524 34.35 12.33 0.98
CA PRO A 524 35.69 12.23 1.56
C PRO A 524 35.97 10.82 2.10
N THR A 525 36.78 10.03 1.40
CA THR A 525 37.20 8.69 1.79
C THR A 525 38.49 8.75 2.61
N GLY A 526 38.35 9.01 3.90
CA GLY A 526 39.45 8.92 4.87
C GLY A 526 38.90 8.58 6.23
N LYS A 527 39.59 7.71 6.99
CA LYS A 527 39.21 7.42 8.38
C LYS A 527 39.11 8.75 9.14
N PRO A 528 37.99 9.03 9.84
CA PRO A 528 37.85 10.27 10.60
C PRO A 528 39.01 10.39 11.59
N GLN A 529 39.79 11.47 11.48
CA GLN A 529 40.84 11.76 12.45
C GLN A 529 40.17 12.20 13.74
N VAL A 530 40.35 11.40 14.78
CA VAL A 530 39.91 11.72 16.13
C VAL A 530 41.03 12.54 16.76
N VAL A 531 40.79 13.84 16.96
CA VAL A 531 41.70 14.72 17.69
C VAL A 531 41.11 14.93 19.08
N GLY A 532 41.57 14.13 20.05
CA GLY A 532 41.01 14.13 21.41
C GLY A 532 39.59 13.58 21.48
N HIS A 533 38.66 14.33 22.10
CA HIS A 533 37.25 13.91 22.27
C HIS A 533 36.30 14.43 21.18
N LYS A 534 36.80 15.03 20.10
CA LYS A 534 35.99 15.54 18.99
C LYS A 534 36.40 14.87 17.67
N VAL A 535 35.39 14.46 16.90
CA VAL A 535 35.57 13.94 15.54
C VAL A 535 35.71 15.12 14.59
N ASP A 536 36.81 15.22 13.85
CA ASP A 536 36.99 16.29 12.87
C ASP A 536 36.12 16.02 11.62
N ILE A 537 35.01 16.75 11.53
CA ILE A 537 34.03 16.72 10.43
C ILE A 537 34.14 17.94 9.50
N SER A 538 35.20 18.75 9.65
CA SER A 538 35.36 20.01 8.90
C SER A 538 35.45 19.79 7.39
N ARG A 539 36.06 18.68 6.96
CA ARG A 539 36.11 18.28 5.53
C ARG A 539 34.73 17.88 4.99
N LEU A 540 33.90 17.26 5.82
CA LEU A 540 32.54 16.86 5.45
C LEU A 540 31.62 18.09 5.37
N ALA A 541 31.76 19.04 6.30
CA ALA A 541 31.05 20.30 6.27
C ALA A 541 31.41 21.15 5.05
N LYS A 542 32.71 21.22 4.69
CA LYS A 542 33.16 21.90 3.48
C LYS A 542 32.57 21.27 2.20
N ALA A 543 32.59 19.94 2.10
CA ALA A 543 32.01 19.23 0.96
C ALA A 543 30.49 19.44 0.87
N ALA A 544 29.77 19.45 2.00
CA ALA A 544 28.34 19.72 2.06
C ALA A 544 28.01 21.16 1.64
N PHE A 545 28.83 22.14 2.04
CA PHE A 545 28.69 23.54 1.65
C PHE A 545 28.91 23.74 0.14
N GLU A 546 29.98 23.16 -0.41
CA GLU A 546 30.29 23.21 -1.85
C GLU A 546 29.23 22.49 -2.71
N ALA A 547 28.50 21.54 -2.11
CA ALA A 547 27.33 20.88 -2.71
C ALA A 547 26.00 21.66 -2.52
N GLY A 548 26.06 22.90 -2.01
CA GLY A 548 24.90 23.78 -1.81
C GLY A 548 24.02 23.44 -0.60
N GLY A 549 24.45 22.53 0.29
CA GLY A 549 23.68 22.04 1.42
C GLY A 549 23.78 22.92 2.66
N ARG A 550 23.06 24.05 2.71
CA ARG A 550 23.08 24.97 3.88
C ARG A 550 22.56 24.30 5.17
N SER A 551 21.53 23.47 5.06
CA SER A 551 20.93 22.77 6.20
C SER A 551 21.87 21.70 6.76
N GLN A 552 22.59 20.98 5.89
CA GLN A 552 23.56 19.95 6.26
C GLN A 552 24.78 20.56 6.95
N VAL A 553 25.22 21.75 6.51
CA VAL A 553 26.32 22.49 7.14
C VAL A 553 25.92 22.99 8.53
N ALA A 554 24.72 23.58 8.68
CA ALA A 554 24.21 24.00 9.99
C ALA A 554 24.08 22.81 10.97
N TYR A 555 23.65 21.65 10.46
CA TYR A 555 23.53 20.42 11.23
C TYR A 555 24.91 19.89 11.70
N LEU A 556 25.95 19.97 10.86
CA LEU A 556 27.32 19.60 11.22
C LEU A 556 28.01 20.61 12.16
N GLN A 557 27.72 21.91 12.03
CA GLN A 557 28.23 22.96 12.92
C GLN A 557 27.66 22.82 14.34
N HIS A 558 26.37 22.50 14.46
CA HIS A 558 25.72 22.18 15.73
C HIS A 558 26.40 20.98 16.43
N MET A 559 26.87 19.97 15.68
CA MET A 559 27.61 18.84 16.24
C MET A 559 29.03 19.17 16.73
N GLN A 560 29.70 20.19 16.17
CA GLN A 560 31.01 20.63 16.66
C GLN A 560 30.92 21.57 17.88
N GLY A 561 29.72 22.04 18.20
CA GLY A 561 29.47 23.01 19.27
C GLY A 561 29.95 24.42 18.90
N VAL A 562 29.94 24.76 17.61
CA VAL A 562 30.28 26.11 17.13
C VAL A 562 28.97 26.81 16.78
N SER A 563 28.62 27.84 17.57
CA SER A 563 27.44 28.68 17.38
C SER A 563 27.59 29.64 16.20
#